data_AF-T1B564-F1
#
_entry.id   AF-T1B564-F1
#
_cell.length_a   1.000
_cell.length_b   1.000
_cell.length_c   1.000
_cell.angle_alpha   90.00
_cell.angle_beta   90.00
_cell.angle_gamma   90.00
#
_symmetry.space_group_name_H-M   'P 1'
#
loop_
_entity.id
_entity.type
_entity.pdbx_description
1 polymer ?
#
loop_
_entity_poly.entity_id
_entity_poly.type
_entity_poly.pdbx_seq_one_letter_code
_entity_poly.pdbx_strand_id
1 'polypeptide(L)'
;MNTRGALLIATALALLSPPGLSRATNLGVQGMTWPIIEIDMRKFLAEQAAHVNWSHVENRLTHSAHHYLETLPRRDIPTINSTTTRWIDPSIILSRNILVPKKSAKGQWHWVVLYRKGTRFNPLSVERPIQAMLFFDSASRVQRTFVRAALRKYPDRIMPVDIDGNDPQPLSKSWGQPVFEATNAMLARFPVFAIPALLYPGSGAEHLRLGMTAFGPPYSTSQLAVAWPQLAPRTVPSSQETDHVRAP
;
A
#
# COMPACT_ATOMS: atom_id res chain seq x y z
N MET A 1 15.00 121.86 -0.94
CA MET A 1 13.79 121.01 -1.08
C MET A 1 14.17 119.59 -0.67
N ASN A 2 13.40 119.00 0.23
CA ASN A 2 13.71 117.80 1.01
C ASN A 2 13.49 116.47 0.25
N THR A 3 14.04 115.40 0.86
CA THR A 3 13.43 114.06 1.11
C THR A 3 13.63 112.85 0.16
N ARG A 4 13.97 111.72 0.84
CA ARG A 4 13.63 110.28 0.63
C ARG A 4 14.53 109.47 -0.32
N GLY A 5 14.86 108.20 -0.08
CA GLY A 5 14.47 107.20 0.93
C GLY A 5 15.16 105.87 0.57
N ALA A 6 15.80 105.17 1.50
CA ALA A 6 15.27 103.97 2.16
C ALA A 6 14.80 102.86 1.19
N LEU A 7 15.70 101.97 0.78
CA LEU A 7 15.44 100.56 0.52
C LEU A 7 16.78 99.81 0.48
N LEU A 8 16.77 98.48 0.68
CA LEU A 8 17.92 97.57 0.79
C LEU A 8 18.46 97.32 2.21
N ILE A 9 17.56 97.12 3.18
CA ILE A 9 17.87 96.42 4.46
C ILE A 9 17.53 94.90 4.36
N ALA A 10 17.09 94.38 3.21
CA ALA A 10 16.44 93.06 3.17
C ALA A 10 17.29 91.87 2.67
N THR A 11 18.59 92.01 2.36
CA THR A 11 19.28 90.94 1.58
C THR A 11 20.69 90.54 2.04
N ALA A 12 21.06 90.81 3.29
CA ALA A 12 22.34 90.34 3.85
C ALA A 12 22.22 89.68 5.24
N LEU A 13 21.00 89.32 5.66
CA LEU A 13 20.73 88.63 6.93
C LEU A 13 20.25 87.18 6.72
N ALA A 14 20.79 86.49 5.71
CA ALA A 14 20.44 85.11 5.38
C ALA A 14 21.65 84.15 5.30
N LEU A 15 22.83 84.56 5.80
CA LEU A 15 24.05 83.76 5.72
C LEU A 15 24.65 83.35 7.07
N LEU A 16 23.97 83.61 8.18
CA LEU A 16 24.37 83.11 9.51
C LEU A 16 23.29 82.18 10.08
N SER A 17 23.14 81.00 9.50
CA SER A 17 22.52 79.86 10.21
C SER A 17 23.63 78.91 10.67
N PRO A 18 23.71 78.57 11.96
CA PRO A 18 24.70 77.61 12.45
C PRO A 18 24.40 76.20 11.89
N PRO A 19 25.43 75.40 11.55
CA PRO A 19 25.22 74.02 11.12
C PRO A 19 24.68 73.21 12.30
N GLY A 20 23.46 72.71 12.17
CA GLY A 20 22.89 71.76 13.12
C GLY A 20 23.76 70.51 13.19
N LEU A 21 24.24 70.18 14.39
CA LEU A 21 24.96 68.94 14.68
C LEU A 21 24.05 67.73 14.42
N SER A 22 24.17 67.14 13.24
CA SER A 22 23.65 65.80 12.95
C SER A 22 24.47 64.79 13.74
N ARG A 23 23.92 64.26 14.84
CA ARG A 23 24.44 63.04 15.48
C ARG A 23 23.61 61.86 15.00
N ALA A 24 24.20 61.08 14.08
CA ALA A 24 23.66 59.77 13.73
C ALA A 24 24.01 58.78 14.86
N THR A 25 23.03 58.45 15.69
CA THR A 25 23.14 57.36 16.66
C THR A 25 22.78 56.05 15.96
N ASN A 26 23.73 55.13 15.85
CA ASN A 26 23.47 53.77 15.38
C ASN A 26 22.74 53.00 16.48
N LEU A 27 21.44 52.76 16.28
CA LEU A 27 20.58 52.06 17.24
C LEU A 27 20.73 50.53 17.21
N GLY A 28 21.63 49.98 16.40
CA GLY A 28 21.79 48.53 16.23
C GLY A 28 20.52 47.86 15.68
N VAL A 29 20.58 46.55 15.49
CA VAL A 29 19.39 45.74 15.18
C VAL A 29 18.82 45.23 16.51
N GLN A 30 17.80 45.91 17.03
CA GLN A 30 17.10 45.47 18.22
C GLN A 30 15.94 44.54 17.81
N GLY A 31 16.28 43.29 17.49
CA GLY A 31 15.30 42.25 17.23
C GLY A 31 14.85 41.60 18.55
N MET A 32 13.53 41.51 18.78
CA MET A 32 13.03 40.69 19.89
C MET A 32 13.35 39.21 19.61
N THR A 33 14.26 38.62 20.37
CA THR A 33 14.49 37.18 20.36
C THR A 33 13.44 36.52 21.25
N TRP A 34 12.38 36.00 20.64
CA TRP A 34 11.46 35.12 21.36
C TRP A 34 12.17 33.79 21.62
N PRO A 35 12.18 33.29 22.87
CA PRO A 35 12.65 31.93 23.12
C PRO A 35 11.73 30.96 22.37
N ILE A 36 12.31 30.06 21.58
CA ILE A 36 11.57 28.93 21.01
C ILE A 36 11.31 27.96 22.17
N ILE A 37 10.23 28.20 22.90
CA ILE A 37 9.66 27.25 23.85
C ILE A 37 8.93 26.19 23.03
N GLU A 38 9.69 25.20 22.58
CA GLU A 38 9.13 24.02 21.93
C GLU A 38 8.29 23.28 22.99
N ILE A 39 6.98 23.22 22.75
CA ILE A 39 6.06 22.47 23.61
C ILE A 39 6.53 21.02 23.60
N ASP A 40 6.72 20.39 24.78
CA ASP A 40 7.06 18.97 24.87
C ASP A 40 5.91 18.17 24.22
N MET A 41 6.13 17.72 22.99
CA MET A 41 5.13 17.01 22.19
C MET A 41 4.57 15.79 22.93
N ARG A 42 5.33 15.18 23.85
CA ARG A 42 4.83 14.05 24.64
C ARG A 42 3.77 14.48 25.62
N LYS A 43 3.95 15.63 26.28
CA LYS A 43 2.95 16.20 27.20
C LYS A 43 1.69 16.61 26.44
N PHE A 44 1.86 17.27 25.31
CA PHE A 44 0.75 17.63 24.43
C PHE A 44 -0.03 16.39 23.97
N LEU A 45 0.65 15.36 23.45
CA LEU A 45 -0.01 14.12 23.01
C LEU A 45 -0.69 13.37 24.16
N ALA A 46 -0.08 13.33 25.35
CA ALA A 46 -0.67 12.69 26.53
C ALA A 46 -1.94 13.43 27.00
N GLU A 47 -1.91 14.76 27.00
CA GLU A 47 -3.08 15.59 27.31
C GLU A 47 -4.18 15.40 26.27
N GLN A 48 -3.86 15.41 24.97
CA GLN A 48 -4.84 15.15 23.92
C GLN A 48 -5.43 13.74 24.03
N ALA A 49 -4.61 12.72 24.29
CA ALA A 49 -5.06 11.34 24.45
C ALA A 49 -5.97 11.12 25.68
N ALA A 50 -5.78 11.88 26.76
CA ALA A 50 -6.62 11.82 27.95
C ALA A 50 -8.05 12.36 27.70
N HIS A 51 -8.21 13.27 26.73
CA HIS A 51 -9.51 13.82 26.33
C HIS A 51 -10.23 12.99 25.26
N VAL A 52 -9.60 11.92 24.75
CA VAL A 52 -10.24 11.00 23.80
C VAL A 52 -11.17 10.06 24.55
N ASN A 53 -12.44 10.02 24.14
CA ASN A 53 -13.37 8.98 24.57
C ASN A 53 -13.03 7.66 23.85
N TRP A 54 -12.13 6.89 24.43
CA TRP A 54 -11.65 5.62 23.88
C TRP A 54 -12.78 4.61 23.66
N SER A 55 -13.77 4.55 24.55
CA SER A 55 -14.94 3.68 24.40
C SER A 55 -15.77 4.04 23.17
N HIS A 56 -15.95 5.33 22.88
CA HIS A 56 -16.64 5.78 21.68
C HIS A 56 -15.83 5.50 20.41
N VAL A 57 -14.50 5.68 20.45
CA VAL A 57 -13.61 5.35 19.33
C VAL A 57 -13.66 3.84 19.05
N GLU A 58 -13.53 3.01 20.08
CA GLU A 58 -13.63 1.56 19.99
C GLU A 58 -14.99 1.12 19.45
N ASN A 59 -16.09 1.65 20.00
CA ASN A 59 -17.43 1.36 19.51
C ASN A 59 -17.60 1.75 18.04
N ARG A 60 -17.07 2.91 17.62
CA ARG A 60 -17.10 3.33 16.21
C ARG A 60 -16.27 2.42 15.32
N LEU A 61 -15.06 2.06 15.75
CA LEU A 61 -14.19 1.17 14.99
C LEU A 61 -14.80 -0.23 14.87
N THR A 62 -15.36 -0.76 15.94
CA THR A 62 -16.04 -2.06 15.97
C THR A 62 -17.30 -2.03 15.09
N HIS A 63 -18.17 -1.03 15.22
CA HIS A 63 -19.33 -0.87 14.33
C HIS A 63 -18.90 -0.72 12.87
N SER A 64 -17.91 0.15 12.60
CA SER A 64 -17.39 0.33 11.24
C SER A 64 -16.82 -0.97 10.68
N ALA A 65 -16.10 -1.76 11.48
CA ALA A 65 -15.52 -3.02 11.06
C ALA A 65 -16.59 -4.08 10.77
N HIS A 66 -17.62 -4.17 11.60
CA HIS A 66 -18.75 -5.07 11.38
C HIS A 66 -19.55 -4.70 10.12
N HIS A 67 -19.86 -3.42 9.93
CA HIS A 67 -20.68 -2.95 8.81
C HIS A 67 -19.92 -2.74 7.50
N TYR A 68 -18.58 -2.66 7.53
CA TYR A 68 -17.77 -2.48 6.32
C TYR A 68 -18.01 -3.59 5.30
N LEU A 69 -18.10 -4.85 5.76
CA LEU A 69 -18.29 -6.01 4.91
C LEU A 69 -19.76 -6.21 4.46
N GLU A 70 -20.71 -5.55 5.13
CA GLU A 70 -22.14 -5.63 4.81
C GLU A 70 -22.55 -4.71 3.65
N THR A 71 -21.68 -3.78 3.25
CA THR A 71 -22.01 -2.69 2.30
C THR A 71 -21.05 -2.62 1.11
N LEU A 72 -20.26 -3.67 0.87
CA LEU A 72 -19.33 -3.66 -0.26
C LEU A 72 -20.11 -3.67 -1.58
N PRO A 73 -19.64 -2.90 -2.59
CA PRO A 73 -20.31 -2.86 -3.87
C PRO A 73 -20.24 -4.23 -4.55
N ARG A 74 -21.40 -4.75 -4.94
CA ARG A 74 -21.49 -5.95 -5.77
C ARG A 74 -20.73 -5.72 -7.07
N ARG A 75 -19.88 -6.68 -7.44
CA ARG A 75 -19.06 -6.57 -8.65
C ARG A 75 -19.56 -7.55 -9.70
N ASP A 76 -20.06 -7.00 -10.80
CA ASP A 76 -20.56 -7.79 -11.93
C ASP A 76 -19.39 -8.28 -12.80
N ILE A 77 -18.87 -9.47 -12.48
CA ILE A 77 -17.93 -10.20 -13.32
C ILE A 77 -18.67 -11.30 -14.07
N PRO A 78 -18.57 -11.38 -15.41
CA PRO A 78 -19.37 -12.32 -16.19
C PRO A 78 -18.95 -13.77 -15.98
N THR A 79 -19.80 -14.70 -16.41
CA THR A 79 -19.45 -16.13 -16.54
C THR A 79 -19.14 -16.44 -18.00
N ILE A 80 -18.49 -17.59 -18.28
CA ILE A 80 -18.16 -18.03 -19.64
C ILE A 80 -18.59 -19.48 -19.88
N ASN A 81 -18.75 -19.83 -21.15
CA ASN A 81 -19.17 -21.19 -21.55
C ASN A 81 -18.00 -22.14 -21.83
N SER A 82 -16.81 -21.61 -22.11
CA SER A 82 -15.62 -22.41 -22.45
C SER A 82 -14.42 -21.98 -21.61
N THR A 83 -13.75 -22.94 -20.99
CA THR A 83 -12.57 -22.68 -20.15
C THR A 83 -11.45 -22.03 -20.96
N THR A 84 -10.94 -20.91 -20.47
CA THR A 84 -9.90 -20.12 -21.16
C THR A 84 -8.86 -19.62 -20.16
N THR A 85 -7.59 -19.65 -20.56
CA THR A 85 -6.46 -19.14 -19.77
C THR A 85 -5.89 -17.87 -20.39
N ARG A 86 -5.62 -16.87 -19.55
CA ARG A 86 -4.85 -15.68 -19.91
C ARG A 86 -3.59 -15.60 -19.06
N TRP A 87 -2.47 -15.26 -19.69
CA TRP A 87 -1.19 -15.07 -19.01
C TRP A 87 -0.97 -13.60 -18.69
N ILE A 88 -0.63 -13.31 -17.44
CA ILE A 88 -0.41 -11.96 -16.91
C ILE A 88 1.06 -11.84 -16.51
N ASP A 89 1.69 -10.74 -16.92
CA ASP A 89 3.03 -10.39 -16.45
C ASP A 89 2.94 -9.60 -15.13
N PRO A 90 3.34 -10.20 -13.98
CA PRO A 90 3.23 -9.54 -12.68
C PRO A 90 4.40 -8.58 -12.42
N SER A 91 5.20 -8.25 -13.42
CA SER A 91 6.30 -7.30 -13.24
C SER A 91 5.77 -5.92 -12.84
N ILE A 92 6.54 -5.24 -12.01
CA ILE A 92 6.33 -3.85 -11.63
C ILE A 92 7.49 -3.02 -12.15
N ILE A 93 7.21 -1.76 -12.47
CA ILE A 93 8.23 -0.76 -12.77
C ILE A 93 8.25 0.21 -11.60
N LEU A 94 9.41 0.36 -10.97
CA LEU A 94 9.53 1.20 -9.78
C LEU A 94 9.29 2.67 -10.16
N SER A 95 8.28 3.30 -9.55
CA SER A 95 7.95 4.71 -9.79
C SER A 95 8.92 5.68 -9.12
N ARG A 96 9.71 5.20 -8.16
CA ARG A 96 10.71 5.96 -7.40
C ARG A 96 11.94 5.12 -7.08
N ASN A 97 13.03 5.79 -6.70
CA ASN A 97 14.20 5.11 -6.14
C ASN A 97 13.83 4.41 -4.82
N ILE A 98 14.33 3.20 -4.62
CA ILE A 98 14.28 2.51 -3.33
C ILE A 98 15.59 2.79 -2.62
N LEU A 99 15.49 3.43 -1.45
CA LEU A 99 16.63 3.82 -0.64
C LEU A 99 16.75 2.88 0.55
N VAL A 100 17.98 2.54 0.94
CA VAL A 100 18.26 1.80 2.17
C VAL A 100 19.31 2.55 3.01
N PRO A 101 19.22 2.49 4.34
CA PRO A 101 20.25 3.07 5.19
C PRO A 101 21.49 2.17 5.16
N LYS A 102 22.65 2.74 4.87
CA LYS A 102 23.95 2.06 4.92
C LYS A 102 24.86 2.80 5.89
N LYS A 103 25.47 2.06 6.82
CA LYS A 103 26.45 2.59 7.76
C LYS A 103 27.79 2.75 7.04
N SER A 104 28.38 3.94 7.09
CA SER A 104 29.72 4.20 6.56
C SER A 104 30.77 3.54 7.46
N ALA A 105 32.01 3.41 6.96
CA ALA A 105 33.13 2.91 7.75
C ALA A 105 33.40 3.77 9.02
N LYS A 106 32.98 5.05 9.01
CA LYS A 106 33.07 5.97 10.15
C LYS A 106 31.87 5.88 11.11
N GLY A 107 30.95 4.93 10.88
CA GLY A 107 29.81 4.66 11.72
C GLY A 107 28.55 5.51 11.46
N GLN A 108 28.58 6.41 10.46
CA GLN A 108 27.46 7.30 10.14
C GLN A 108 26.49 6.67 9.13
N TRP A 109 25.18 6.84 9.35
CA TRP A 109 24.14 6.33 8.45
C TRP A 109 23.89 7.28 7.28
N HIS A 110 23.83 6.73 6.07
CA HIS A 110 23.47 7.47 4.86
C HIS A 110 22.49 6.65 4.02
N TRP A 111 21.57 7.34 3.33
CA TRP A 111 20.67 6.71 2.37
C TRP A 111 21.41 6.40 1.07
N VAL A 112 21.38 5.14 0.65
CA VAL A 112 21.92 4.71 -0.64
C VAL A 112 20.80 4.15 -1.50
N VAL A 113 20.86 4.41 -2.81
CA VAL A 113 19.91 3.85 -3.77
C VAL A 113 20.19 2.35 -3.92
N LEU A 114 19.26 1.51 -3.47
CA LEU A 114 19.29 0.07 -3.70
C LEU A 114 18.77 -0.25 -5.09
N TYR A 115 17.62 0.33 -5.48
CA TYR A 115 17.04 0.18 -6.81
C TYR A 115 16.65 1.53 -7.38
N ARG A 116 16.97 1.76 -8.65
CA ARG A 116 16.65 3.01 -9.34
C ARG A 116 15.18 3.02 -9.77
N LYS A 117 14.58 4.21 -9.82
CA LYS A 117 13.32 4.45 -10.55
C LYS A 117 13.45 3.91 -11.97
N GLY A 118 12.38 3.30 -12.49
CA GLY A 118 12.35 2.66 -13.79
C GLY A 118 12.86 1.22 -13.79
N THR A 119 13.44 0.73 -12.69
CA THR A 119 13.81 -0.68 -12.58
C THR A 119 12.56 -1.55 -12.72
N ARG A 120 12.61 -2.51 -13.64
CA ARG A 120 11.58 -3.53 -13.80
C ARG A 120 11.91 -4.73 -12.92
N PHE A 121 10.96 -5.16 -12.10
CA PHE A 121 11.13 -6.29 -11.18
C PHE A 121 9.95 -7.23 -11.30
N ASN A 122 10.23 -8.53 -11.44
CA ASN A 122 9.20 -9.58 -11.42
C ASN A 122 9.25 -10.33 -10.09
N PRO A 123 8.20 -10.23 -9.25
CA PRO A 123 8.17 -10.90 -7.95
C PRO A 123 8.36 -12.43 -8.03
N LEU A 124 7.89 -13.06 -9.11
CA LEU A 124 8.00 -14.51 -9.31
C LEU A 124 9.44 -15.01 -9.54
N SER A 125 10.39 -14.09 -9.78
CA SER A 125 11.81 -14.42 -9.87
C SER A 125 12.46 -14.69 -8.51
N VAL A 126 11.84 -14.23 -7.42
CA VAL A 126 12.36 -14.37 -6.05
C VAL A 126 11.48 -15.31 -5.24
N GLU A 127 10.17 -15.07 -5.24
CA GLU A 127 9.23 -15.81 -4.43
C GLU A 127 7.98 -16.16 -5.22
N ARG A 128 7.51 -17.40 -5.07
CA ARG A 128 6.39 -17.94 -5.82
C ARG A 128 5.29 -18.39 -4.87
N PRO A 129 4.05 -17.91 -5.06
CA PRO A 129 2.92 -18.33 -4.22
C PRO A 129 2.74 -19.85 -4.23
N ILE A 130 2.54 -20.43 -3.06
CA ILE A 130 2.23 -21.87 -2.90
C ILE A 130 0.75 -22.13 -3.17
N GLN A 131 -0.10 -21.16 -2.87
CA GLN A 131 -1.56 -21.22 -3.05
C GLN A 131 -1.98 -20.48 -4.32
N ALA A 132 -2.98 -21.03 -5.00
CA ALA A 132 -3.71 -20.35 -6.06
C ALA A 132 -4.99 -19.71 -5.50
N MET A 133 -5.36 -18.56 -6.04
CA MET A 133 -6.61 -17.89 -5.68
C MET A 133 -7.73 -18.40 -6.56
N LEU A 134 -8.82 -18.89 -5.96
CA LEU A 134 -10.02 -19.33 -6.66
C LEU A 134 -11.13 -18.32 -6.45
N PHE A 135 -11.34 -17.48 -7.46
CA PHE A 135 -12.38 -16.47 -7.52
C PHE A 135 -13.73 -17.07 -7.85
N PHE A 136 -14.76 -16.71 -7.10
CA PHE A 136 -16.13 -17.18 -7.33
C PHE A 136 -17.17 -16.16 -6.83
N ASP A 137 -18.40 -16.33 -7.29
CA ASP A 137 -19.58 -15.64 -6.77
C ASP A 137 -20.23 -16.48 -5.67
N SER A 138 -20.21 -16.00 -4.43
CA SER A 138 -20.85 -16.67 -3.30
C SER A 138 -22.36 -16.73 -3.39
N ALA A 139 -23.06 -15.89 -4.16
CA ALA A 139 -24.49 -16.01 -4.39
C ALA A 139 -24.83 -17.23 -5.26
N SER A 140 -23.93 -17.62 -6.17
CA SER A 140 -24.12 -18.76 -7.07
C SER A 140 -23.93 -20.11 -6.38
N ARG A 141 -25.03 -20.86 -6.20
CA ARG A 141 -24.98 -22.22 -5.58
C ARG A 141 -24.06 -23.17 -6.35
N VAL A 142 -24.07 -23.12 -7.68
CA VAL A 142 -23.24 -23.99 -8.52
C VAL A 142 -21.76 -23.70 -8.32
N GLN A 143 -21.38 -22.42 -8.23
CA GLN A 143 -19.99 -22.04 -7.94
C GLN A 143 -19.58 -22.38 -6.51
N ARG A 144 -20.44 -22.15 -5.50
CA ARG A 144 -20.17 -22.58 -4.11
C ARG A 144 -19.89 -24.08 -4.01
N THR A 145 -20.68 -24.90 -4.70
CA THR A 145 -20.47 -26.36 -4.72
C THR A 145 -19.14 -26.73 -5.37
N PHE A 146 -18.79 -26.08 -6.48
CA PHE A 146 -17.51 -26.28 -7.16
C PHE A 146 -16.32 -25.89 -6.28
N VAL A 147 -16.33 -24.69 -5.68
CA VAL A 147 -15.27 -24.20 -4.78
C VAL A 147 -15.15 -25.10 -3.55
N ARG A 148 -16.25 -25.49 -2.91
CA ARG A 148 -16.21 -26.41 -1.77
C ARG A 148 -15.60 -27.76 -2.13
N ALA A 149 -15.90 -28.30 -3.31
CA ALA A 149 -15.28 -29.53 -3.79
C ALA A 149 -13.76 -29.34 -4.04
N ALA A 150 -13.36 -28.18 -4.56
CA ALA A 150 -11.96 -27.82 -4.77
C ALA A 150 -11.19 -27.76 -3.45
N LEU A 151 -11.73 -27.07 -2.44
CA LEU A 151 -11.14 -26.94 -1.11
C LEU A 151 -10.99 -28.29 -0.40
N ARG A 152 -11.97 -29.19 -0.55
CA ARG A 152 -11.86 -30.55 0.00
C ARG A 152 -10.74 -31.36 -0.66
N LYS A 153 -10.50 -31.16 -1.95
CA LYS A 153 -9.49 -31.91 -2.70
C LYS A 153 -8.09 -31.32 -2.56
N TYR A 154 -7.99 -30.00 -2.43
CA TYR A 154 -6.73 -29.26 -2.38
C TYR A 154 -6.71 -28.20 -1.26
N PRO A 155 -6.89 -28.61 0.02
CA PRO A 155 -7.13 -27.69 1.13
C PRO A 155 -6.00 -26.67 1.35
N ASP A 156 -4.75 -27.07 1.12
CA ASP A 156 -3.59 -26.21 1.38
C ASP A 156 -3.09 -25.47 0.13
N ARG A 157 -3.75 -25.65 -1.02
CA ARG A 157 -3.31 -25.13 -2.32
C ARG A 157 -4.28 -24.13 -2.93
N ILE A 158 -5.48 -24.00 -2.39
CA ILE A 158 -6.53 -23.13 -2.91
C ILE A 158 -6.95 -22.15 -1.83
N MET A 159 -6.86 -20.86 -2.16
CA MET A 159 -7.41 -19.77 -1.36
C MET A 159 -8.72 -19.31 -2.02
N PRO A 160 -9.89 -19.53 -1.40
CA PRO A 160 -11.17 -19.11 -1.96
C PRO A 160 -11.35 -17.59 -1.81
N VAL A 161 -11.72 -16.92 -2.90
CA VAL A 161 -11.92 -15.48 -2.96
C VAL A 161 -13.31 -15.17 -3.51
N ASP A 162 -14.16 -14.57 -2.68
CA ASP A 162 -15.52 -14.17 -3.04
C ASP A 162 -15.56 -12.80 -3.72
N ILE A 163 -16.35 -12.68 -4.78
CA ILE A 163 -16.52 -11.47 -5.58
C ILE A 163 -17.88 -10.78 -5.34
N ASP A 164 -18.87 -11.49 -4.76
CA ASP A 164 -20.25 -10.99 -4.62
C ASP A 164 -20.35 -9.71 -3.77
N GLY A 165 -19.35 -9.43 -2.93
CA GLY A 165 -19.33 -8.23 -2.07
C GLY A 165 -20.20 -8.38 -0.82
N ASN A 166 -20.61 -9.60 -0.48
CA ASN A 166 -21.23 -9.89 0.80
C ASN A 166 -20.18 -10.34 1.83
N ASP A 167 -20.52 -10.28 3.12
CA ASP A 167 -19.66 -10.77 4.19
C ASP A 167 -19.29 -12.26 3.96
N PRO A 168 -18.00 -12.60 3.78
CA PRO A 168 -17.58 -13.99 3.59
C PRO A 168 -17.48 -14.77 4.90
N GLN A 169 -17.70 -14.15 6.06
CA GLN A 169 -17.58 -14.80 7.37
C GLN A 169 -18.54 -16.00 7.56
N PRO A 170 -19.82 -15.96 7.14
CA PRO A 170 -20.71 -17.11 7.25
C PRO A 170 -20.22 -18.30 6.43
N LEU A 171 -19.69 -18.05 5.22
CA LEU A 171 -19.08 -19.11 4.41
C LEU A 171 -17.84 -19.67 5.09
N SER A 172 -16.97 -18.80 5.59
CA SER A 172 -15.75 -19.20 6.31
C SER A 172 -16.05 -20.11 7.50
N LYS A 173 -17.04 -19.74 8.32
CA LYS A 173 -17.53 -20.54 9.45
C LYS A 173 -18.08 -21.89 8.98
N SER A 174 -18.91 -21.89 7.93
CA SER A 174 -19.54 -23.11 7.41
C SER A 174 -18.56 -24.11 6.78
N TRP A 175 -17.46 -23.60 6.22
CA TRP A 175 -16.44 -24.43 5.55
C TRP A 175 -15.27 -24.78 6.46
N GLY A 176 -15.12 -24.11 7.60
CA GLY A 176 -14.00 -24.30 8.52
C GLY A 176 -12.67 -23.83 7.93
N GLN A 177 -12.70 -22.95 6.93
CA GLN A 177 -11.54 -22.39 6.24
C GLN A 177 -11.79 -20.92 5.90
N PRO A 178 -10.76 -20.05 5.92
CA PRO A 178 -10.93 -18.65 5.55
C PRO A 178 -11.41 -18.48 4.10
N VAL A 179 -12.46 -17.68 3.92
CA VAL A 179 -12.90 -17.15 2.63
C VAL A 179 -12.60 -15.67 2.61
N PHE A 180 -11.88 -15.21 1.59
CA PHE A 180 -11.45 -13.83 1.46
C PHE A 180 -12.39 -13.06 0.53
N GLU A 181 -12.56 -11.77 0.78
CA GLU A 181 -13.22 -10.88 -0.18
C GLU A 181 -12.23 -10.45 -1.26
N ALA A 182 -12.70 -10.35 -2.50
CA ALA A 182 -11.96 -9.68 -3.54
C ALA A 182 -11.85 -8.18 -3.24
N THR A 183 -10.67 -7.60 -3.14
CA THR A 183 -10.54 -6.14 -2.96
C THR A 183 -10.39 -5.42 -4.30
N ASN A 184 -10.75 -4.13 -4.35
CA ASN A 184 -10.56 -3.31 -5.55
C ASN A 184 -9.08 -3.26 -5.99
N ALA A 185 -8.15 -3.20 -5.03
CA ALA A 185 -6.72 -3.23 -5.32
C ALA A 185 -6.29 -4.57 -5.94
N MET A 186 -6.85 -5.69 -5.48
CA MET A 186 -6.58 -7.00 -6.04
C MET A 186 -7.11 -7.12 -7.47
N LEU A 187 -8.34 -6.69 -7.73
CA LEU A 187 -8.95 -6.75 -9.06
C LEU A 187 -8.30 -5.76 -10.06
N ALA A 188 -7.82 -4.62 -9.59
CA ALA A 188 -7.02 -3.71 -10.41
C ALA A 188 -5.68 -4.33 -10.82
N ARG A 189 -5.11 -5.20 -9.98
CA ARG A 189 -3.83 -5.87 -10.25
C ARG A 189 -4.01 -7.14 -11.08
N PHE A 190 -5.07 -7.90 -10.84
CA PHE A 190 -5.37 -9.16 -11.51
C PHE A 190 -6.69 -9.02 -12.27
N PRO A 191 -6.67 -8.87 -13.61
CA PRO A 191 -7.87 -8.72 -14.40
C PRO A 191 -8.65 -10.05 -14.45
N VAL A 192 -9.49 -10.28 -13.44
CA VAL A 192 -10.47 -11.37 -13.43
C VAL A 192 -11.52 -11.05 -14.49
N PHE A 193 -11.44 -11.72 -15.63
CA PHE A 193 -12.29 -11.43 -16.79
C PHE A 193 -13.58 -12.25 -16.82
N ALA A 194 -13.63 -13.34 -16.04
CA ALA A 194 -14.81 -14.17 -15.86
C ALA A 194 -14.68 -15.00 -14.57
N ILE A 195 -15.80 -15.47 -14.03
CA ILE A 195 -15.86 -16.35 -12.85
C ILE A 195 -16.68 -17.62 -13.12
N PRO A 196 -16.36 -18.74 -12.43
CA PRO A 196 -15.27 -18.91 -11.48
C PRO A 196 -13.90 -18.94 -12.17
N ALA A 197 -12.84 -18.48 -11.49
CA ALA A 197 -11.50 -18.40 -12.08
C ALA A 197 -10.37 -18.71 -11.09
N LEU A 198 -9.30 -19.33 -11.60
CA LEU A 198 -8.10 -19.68 -10.84
C LEU A 198 -6.93 -18.78 -11.27
N LEU A 199 -6.34 -18.09 -10.30
CA LEU A 199 -5.08 -17.36 -10.47
C LEU A 199 -3.93 -18.12 -9.81
N TYR A 200 -2.90 -18.44 -10.58
CA TYR A 200 -1.79 -19.30 -10.13
C TYR A 200 -0.47 -18.91 -10.79
N PRO A 201 0.69 -19.26 -10.18
CA PRO A 201 1.98 -19.06 -10.83
C PRO A 201 2.20 -20.07 -11.96
N GLY A 202 2.58 -19.57 -13.14
CA GLY A 202 2.85 -20.37 -14.33
C GLY A 202 4.06 -21.29 -14.18
N SER A 203 4.24 -22.23 -15.10
CA SER A 203 5.32 -23.22 -15.05
C SER A 203 5.99 -23.38 -16.39
N GLY A 204 7.19 -23.97 -16.43
CA GLY A 204 7.97 -24.11 -17.67
C GLY A 204 8.24 -22.76 -18.33
N ALA A 205 7.82 -22.61 -19.59
CA ALA A 205 7.97 -21.36 -20.35
C ALA A 205 7.28 -20.15 -19.67
N GLU A 206 6.22 -20.40 -18.89
CA GLU A 206 5.42 -19.35 -18.23
C GLU A 206 5.82 -19.14 -16.77
N HIS A 207 7.01 -19.60 -16.34
CA HIS A 207 7.44 -19.54 -14.92
C HIS A 207 7.51 -18.12 -14.32
N LEU A 208 7.62 -17.08 -15.15
CA LEU A 208 7.59 -15.66 -14.75
C LEU A 208 6.23 -15.00 -14.97
N ARG A 209 5.18 -15.76 -15.30
CA ARG A 209 3.83 -15.24 -15.52
C ARG A 209 2.84 -15.86 -14.54
N LEU A 210 1.74 -15.14 -14.33
CA LEU A 210 0.57 -15.67 -13.64
C LEU A 210 -0.42 -16.19 -14.68
N GLY A 211 -0.93 -17.39 -14.48
CA GLY A 211 -2.06 -17.92 -15.24
C GLY A 211 -3.37 -17.50 -14.58
N MET A 212 -4.29 -16.93 -15.35
CA MET A 212 -5.68 -16.67 -14.97
C MET A 212 -6.57 -17.56 -15.83
N THR A 213 -7.07 -18.66 -15.26
CA THR A 213 -7.98 -19.57 -15.96
C THR A 213 -9.39 -19.36 -15.47
N ALA A 214 -10.26 -18.86 -16.33
CA ALA A 214 -11.70 -18.86 -16.07
C ALA A 214 -12.32 -20.16 -16.58
N PHE A 215 -13.24 -20.73 -15.81
CA PHE A 215 -13.83 -22.03 -16.11
C PHE A 215 -15.20 -21.88 -16.74
N GLY A 216 -15.43 -22.66 -17.80
CA GLY A 216 -16.77 -22.89 -18.33
C GLY A 216 -17.43 -24.12 -17.66
N PRO A 217 -18.77 -24.15 -17.57
CA PRO A 217 -19.49 -25.33 -17.09
C PRO A 217 -19.30 -26.54 -18.04
N PRO A 218 -19.48 -27.78 -17.55
CA PRO A 218 -19.72 -28.12 -16.16
C PRO A 218 -18.47 -27.95 -15.30
N TYR A 219 -18.60 -27.29 -14.15
CA TYR A 219 -17.47 -27.03 -13.26
C TYR A 219 -17.01 -28.32 -12.58
N SER A 220 -15.72 -28.65 -12.71
CA SER A 220 -15.13 -29.87 -12.14
C SER A 220 -13.75 -29.62 -11.57
N THR A 221 -13.43 -30.26 -10.45
CA THR A 221 -12.09 -30.16 -9.82
C THR A 221 -10.97 -30.74 -10.68
N SER A 222 -11.30 -31.49 -11.74
CA SER A 222 -10.35 -31.92 -12.77
C SER A 222 -9.84 -30.75 -13.62
N GLN A 223 -10.71 -29.77 -13.94
CA GLN A 223 -10.33 -28.59 -14.71
C GLN A 223 -9.27 -27.76 -13.98
N LEU A 224 -9.31 -27.75 -12.63
CA LEU A 224 -8.29 -27.10 -11.81
C LEU A 224 -6.90 -27.73 -12.04
N ALA A 225 -6.81 -29.06 -12.03
CA ALA A 225 -5.55 -29.77 -12.25
C ALA A 225 -5.03 -29.62 -13.69
N VAL A 226 -5.93 -29.50 -14.66
CA VAL A 226 -5.56 -29.17 -16.05
C VAL A 226 -5.00 -27.75 -16.14
N ALA A 227 -5.66 -26.78 -15.50
CA ALA A 227 -5.21 -25.38 -15.49
C ALA A 227 -3.86 -25.22 -14.78
N TRP A 228 -3.71 -25.85 -13.61
CA TRP A 228 -2.50 -25.79 -12.81
C TRP A 228 -2.06 -27.20 -12.37
N PRO A 229 -1.22 -27.87 -13.19
CA PRO A 229 -0.76 -29.23 -12.90
C PRO A 229 -0.01 -29.39 -11.56
N GLN A 230 0.51 -28.29 -11.00
CA GLN A 230 1.20 -28.28 -9.71
C GLN A 230 0.26 -28.33 -8.49
N LEU A 231 -1.06 -28.44 -8.70
CA LEU A 231 -2.02 -28.73 -7.61
C LEU A 231 -1.82 -30.11 -7.01
N ALA A 232 -1.19 -31.04 -7.74
CA ALA A 232 -0.78 -32.31 -7.18
C ALA A 232 0.23 -32.08 -6.03
N PRO A 233 0.13 -32.83 -4.92
CA PRO A 233 1.08 -32.71 -3.82
C PRO A 233 2.50 -32.92 -4.35
N ARG A 234 3.41 -32.02 -3.97
CA ARG A 234 4.84 -32.27 -4.16
C ARG A 234 5.20 -33.46 -3.27
N THR A 235 5.45 -34.62 -3.85
CA THR A 235 6.21 -35.67 -3.17
C THR A 235 7.56 -35.06 -2.82
N VAL A 236 7.75 -34.72 -1.56
CA VAL A 236 9.07 -34.37 -1.03
C VAL A 236 9.86 -35.68 -1.08
N PRO A 237 10.94 -35.79 -1.88
CA PRO A 237 11.81 -36.95 -1.76
C PRO A 237 12.38 -36.91 -0.34
N SER A 238 12.15 -38.00 0.41
CA SER A 238 12.77 -38.24 1.71
C SER A 238 14.27 -37.98 1.56
N SER A 239 14.72 -36.86 2.12
CA SER A 239 16.13 -36.53 2.21
C SER A 239 16.78 -37.60 3.05
N GLN A 240 17.77 -38.26 2.44
CA GLN A 240 18.61 -39.26 3.05
C GLN A 240 19.11 -38.79 4.39
N GLU A 241 18.81 -39.60 5.40
CA GLU A 241 19.42 -39.59 6.71
C GLU A 241 20.92 -39.88 6.53
N THR A 242 21.71 -38.82 6.37
CA THR A 242 23.17 -38.91 6.42
C THR A 242 23.56 -39.25 7.84
N ASP A 243 23.74 -40.54 8.05
CA ASP A 243 24.39 -41.19 9.16
C ASP A 243 25.83 -40.67 9.28
N HIS A 244 26.02 -39.61 10.06
CA HIS A 244 27.36 -39.15 10.46
C HIS A 244 27.73 -39.77 11.80
N VAL A 245 28.37 -40.93 11.66
CA VAL A 245 29.45 -41.49 12.48
C VAL A 245 29.95 -40.53 13.56
N ARG A 246 29.71 -40.91 14.82
CA ARG A 246 30.39 -40.36 15.99
C ARG A 246 31.36 -41.42 16.50
N ALA A 247 32.64 -41.17 16.35
CA ALA A 247 33.68 -41.83 17.13
C ALA A 247 34.70 -40.77 17.59
N PRO A 248 35.10 -40.75 18.87
CA PRO A 248 36.35 -40.13 19.28
C PRO A 248 37.56 -40.96 18.83
#